data_AF-A0A956INH8-F1
#
_entry.id   AF-A0A956INH8-F1
#
_cell.length_a   1.000
_cell.length_b   1.000
_cell.length_c   1.000
_cell.angle_alpha   90.00
_cell.angle_beta   90.00
_cell.angle_gamma   90.00
#
_symmetry.space_group_name_H-M   'P 1'
#
loop_
_entity.id
_entity.type
_entity.pdbx_description
1 polymer ?
#
loop_
_entity_poly.entity_id
_entity_poly.type
_entity_poly.pdbx_seq_one_letter_code
_entity_poly.pdbx_strand_id
1 'polypeptide(L)'
;MNYVDEQSGPPPQGSPPHGSAAPPGKKTSSTAWIIVAGVLVGVVLIVGVFASLAIYGVRRYMVRSKQAEALAMTRVLGRGVAGCGEPLPPTSSPVPATPPAGKKYMSRLSDWEQPAFKCAHFAVSTPQYFSYQWVRASDTQGSVVALADLDGDGTPEQRIEVAVQCSAGTCSAAQPTGAL
;
A
#
# COMPACT_ATOMS: atom_id res chain seq x y z
N MET A 1 3.37 89.72 -63.65
CA MET A 1 3.33 89.92 -65.11
C MET A 1 3.59 88.58 -65.76
N ASN A 2 2.65 88.16 -66.62
CA ASN A 2 2.77 87.19 -67.72
C ASN A 2 2.96 85.69 -67.41
N TYR A 3 1.82 85.01 -67.33
CA TYR A 3 1.30 84.04 -68.33
C TYR A 3 2.22 83.71 -69.52
N VAL A 4 2.50 82.41 -69.72
CA VAL A 4 2.24 81.61 -70.94
C VAL A 4 2.08 80.16 -70.42
N ASP A 5 0.92 79.51 -70.46
CA ASP A 5 0.12 78.96 -71.58
C ASP A 5 0.62 77.61 -72.15
N GLU A 6 -0.36 76.70 -72.25
CA GLU A 6 -0.56 75.49 -73.04
C GLU A 6 0.53 74.41 -73.24
N GLN A 7 0.22 73.16 -72.82
CA GLN A 7 -0.15 72.11 -73.79
C GLN A 7 -0.81 70.89 -73.13
N SER A 8 -2.01 70.58 -73.59
CA SER A 8 -2.88 69.46 -73.23
C SER A 8 -2.46 68.17 -73.96
N GLY A 9 -2.05 67.16 -73.18
CA GLY A 9 -1.82 65.79 -73.65
C GLY A 9 -2.97 64.84 -73.26
N PRO A 10 -3.26 63.79 -74.06
CA PRO A 10 -4.38 62.88 -73.84
C PRO A 10 -4.23 62.03 -72.55
N PRO A 11 -5.34 61.57 -71.95
CA PRO A 11 -5.32 60.88 -70.66
C PRO A 11 -4.59 59.53 -70.76
N PRO A 12 -3.66 59.22 -69.85
CA PRO A 12 -3.09 57.89 -69.76
C PRO A 12 -4.16 56.88 -69.35
N GLN A 13 -4.30 55.84 -70.17
CA GLN A 13 -5.18 54.70 -69.97
C GLN A 13 -4.86 54.02 -68.63
N GLY A 14 -5.89 53.85 -67.80
CA GLY A 14 -5.79 53.19 -66.50
C GLY A 14 -5.32 51.76 -66.63
N SER A 15 -4.16 51.46 -66.08
CA SER A 15 -3.64 50.11 -65.90
C SER A 15 -4.60 49.29 -65.03
N PRO A 16 -4.93 48.04 -65.38
CA PRO A 16 -5.82 47.19 -64.60
C PRO A 16 -5.22 46.88 -63.21
N PRO A 17 -6.06 46.69 -62.18
CA PRO A 17 -5.60 46.34 -60.84
C PRO A 17 -4.87 44.98 -60.86
N HIS A 18 -3.58 44.99 -60.52
CA HIS A 18 -2.84 43.76 -60.22
C HIS A 18 -3.43 43.12 -58.96
N GLY A 19 -4.23 42.07 -59.15
CA GLY A 19 -4.72 41.23 -58.07
C GLY A 19 -3.54 40.51 -57.39
N SER A 20 -3.32 40.80 -56.11
CA SER A 20 -2.40 40.05 -55.26
C SER A 20 -2.86 38.59 -55.18
N ALA A 21 -2.10 37.69 -55.79
CA ALA A 21 -2.34 36.25 -55.71
C ALA A 21 -2.23 35.79 -54.24
N ALA A 22 -3.32 35.23 -53.72
CA ALA A 22 -3.34 34.65 -52.37
C ALA A 22 -2.32 33.49 -52.29
N PRO A 23 -1.52 33.40 -51.21
CA PRO A 23 -0.57 32.31 -51.05
C PRO A 23 -1.32 30.97 -50.97
N PRO A 24 -0.78 29.88 -51.57
CA PRO A 24 -1.40 28.56 -51.49
C PRO A 24 -1.48 28.11 -50.03
N GLY A 25 -2.70 27.87 -49.55
CA GLY A 25 -2.95 27.37 -48.22
C GLY A 25 -2.26 26.02 -48.02
N LYS A 26 -1.23 25.97 -47.18
CA LYS A 26 -0.60 24.72 -46.75
C LYS A 26 -1.67 23.88 -46.02
N LYS A 27 -2.23 22.87 -46.68
CA LYS A 27 -3.07 21.85 -46.04
C LYS A 27 -2.19 21.10 -45.03
N THR A 28 -2.26 21.53 -43.78
CA THR A 28 -1.52 20.92 -42.68
C THR A 28 -2.08 19.50 -42.45
N SER A 29 -1.18 18.59 -42.11
CA SER A 29 -1.37 17.14 -42.09
C SER A 29 -2.34 16.68 -41.00
N SER A 30 -3.64 16.71 -41.30
CA SER A 30 -4.70 16.22 -40.40
C SER A 30 -4.54 14.73 -40.06
N THR A 31 -4.01 13.93 -40.99
CA THR A 31 -3.75 12.49 -40.77
C THR A 31 -2.67 12.23 -39.73
N ALA A 32 -1.61 13.06 -39.67
CA ALA A 32 -0.56 12.90 -38.66
C ALA A 32 -1.08 13.09 -37.23
N TRP A 33 -1.97 14.06 -37.03
CA TRP A 33 -2.57 14.31 -35.71
C TRP A 33 -3.47 13.15 -35.23
N ILE A 34 -4.19 12.50 -36.14
CA ILE A 34 -5.03 11.34 -35.80
C ILE A 34 -4.16 10.16 -35.34
N ILE A 35 -3.05 9.89 -36.02
CA ILE A 35 -2.12 8.81 -35.64
C ILE A 35 -1.51 9.11 -34.27
N VAL A 36 -1.02 10.33 -34.05
CA VAL A 36 -0.45 10.74 -32.76
C VAL A 36 -1.48 10.59 -31.64
N ALA A 37 -2.71 11.05 -31.86
CA ALA A 37 -3.78 10.91 -30.87
C ALA A 37 -4.10 9.43 -30.58
N GLY A 38 -4.19 8.58 -31.61
CA GLY A 38 -4.45 7.14 -31.45
C GLY A 38 -3.35 6.42 -30.66
N VAL A 39 -2.07 6.71 -30.96
CA VAL A 39 -0.93 6.16 -30.22
C VAL A 39 -0.96 6.60 -28.76
N LEU A 40 -1.25 7.89 -28.49
CA LEU A 40 -1.33 8.40 -27.13
C LEU A 40 -2.43 7.71 -26.32
N VAL A 41 -3.63 7.52 -26.89
CA VAL A 41 -4.72 6.79 -26.24
C VAL A 41 -4.32 5.34 -25.96
N GLY A 42 -3.71 4.66 -26.93
CA GLY A 42 -3.21 3.30 -26.75
C GLY A 42 -2.20 3.18 -25.61
N VAL A 43 -1.24 4.11 -25.53
CA VAL A 43 -0.24 4.15 -24.44
C VAL A 43 -0.90 4.35 -23.08
N VAL A 44 -1.86 5.28 -22.96
CA VAL A 44 -2.56 5.55 -21.69
C VAL A 44 -3.31 4.31 -21.20
N LEU A 45 -3.99 3.59 -22.10
CA LEU A 45 -4.69 2.35 -21.74
C LEU A 45 -3.73 1.27 -21.24
N ILE A 46 -2.61 1.07 -21.95
CA ILE A 46 -1.59 0.08 -21.56
C ILE A 46 -0.99 0.44 -20.19
N VAL A 47 -0.61 1.71 -19.98
CA VAL A 47 -0.07 2.19 -18.70
C VAL A 47 -1.08 2.00 -17.57
N GLY A 48 -2.38 2.24 -17.81
CA GLY A 48 -3.43 2.03 -16.82
C GLY A 48 -3.52 0.56 -16.36
N VAL A 49 -3.45 -0.40 -17.28
CA VAL A 49 -3.46 -1.83 -16.94
C VAL A 49 -2.23 -2.19 -16.09
N PHE A 50 -1.02 -1.79 -16.52
CA PHE A 50 0.20 -2.08 -15.76
C PHE A 50 0.21 -1.42 -14.38
N ALA A 51 -0.29 -0.19 -14.27
CA ALA A 51 -0.41 0.51 -12.99
C ALA A 51 -1.30 -0.26 -12.00
N SER A 52 -2.45 -0.78 -12.45
CA SER A 52 -3.35 -1.55 -11.58
C SER A 52 -2.71 -2.86 -11.07
N LEU A 53 -2.00 -3.59 -11.94
CA LEU A 53 -1.25 -4.80 -11.56
C LEU A 53 -0.13 -4.49 -10.56
N ALA A 54 0.61 -3.39 -10.78
CA ALA A 54 1.67 -2.97 -9.88
C ALA A 54 1.15 -2.62 -8.48
N ILE A 55 0.06 -1.85 -8.40
CA ILE A 55 -0.57 -1.47 -7.11
C ILE A 55 -1.01 -2.72 -6.34
N TYR A 56 -1.65 -3.68 -7.02
CA TYR A 56 -2.05 -4.94 -6.39
C TYR A 56 -0.85 -5.71 -5.84
N GLY A 57 0.23 -5.83 -6.63
CA GLY A 57 1.46 -6.51 -6.21
C GLY A 57 2.09 -5.87 -4.97
N VAL A 58 2.19 -4.54 -4.94
CA VAL A 58 2.75 -3.80 -3.79
C VAL A 58 1.89 -3.98 -2.54
N ARG A 59 0.56 -3.87 -2.66
CA ARG A 59 -0.34 -4.09 -1.51
C ARG A 59 -0.19 -5.47 -0.91
N ARG A 60 -0.18 -6.51 -1.76
CA ARG A 60 0.01 -7.90 -1.32
C ARG A 60 1.37 -8.11 -0.66
N TYR A 61 2.42 -7.50 -1.21
CA TYR A 61 3.76 -7.54 -0.61
C TYR A 61 3.78 -6.93 0.80
N MET A 62 3.16 -5.76 0.96
CA MET A 62 3.10 -5.07 2.26
C MET A 62 2.30 -5.84 3.32
N VAL A 63 1.25 -6.56 2.93
CA VAL A 63 0.51 -7.42 3.88
C VAL A 63 1.40 -8.59 4.34
N ARG A 64 2.11 -9.23 3.41
CA ARG A 64 3.00 -10.36 3.73
C ARG A 64 4.20 -9.94 4.59
N SER A 65 4.75 -8.73 4.39
CA SER A 65 5.83 -8.24 5.24
C SER A 65 5.38 -8.00 6.68
N LYS A 66 4.18 -7.46 6.89
CA LYS A 66 3.58 -7.31 8.23
C LYS A 66 3.29 -8.66 8.89
N GLN A 67 2.80 -9.65 8.13
CA GLN A 67 2.64 -11.01 8.64
C GLN A 67 3.97 -11.61 9.10
N ALA A 68 5.07 -11.36 8.38
CA ALA A 68 6.39 -11.83 8.79
C ALA A 68 6.85 -11.24 10.14
N GLU A 69 6.53 -9.96 10.42
CA GLU A 69 6.76 -9.35 11.73
C GLU A 69 5.97 -10.06 12.84
N ALA A 70 4.68 -10.34 12.61
CA ALA A 70 3.84 -11.06 13.56
C ALA A 70 4.31 -12.50 13.80
N LEU A 71 4.75 -13.21 12.75
CA LEU A 71 5.31 -14.55 12.86
C LEU A 71 6.58 -14.55 13.72
N ALA A 72 7.42 -13.52 13.60
CA ALA A 72 8.61 -13.39 14.44
C ALA A 72 8.22 -13.21 15.92
N MET A 73 7.30 -12.29 16.21
CA MET A 73 6.89 -11.97 17.58
C MET A 73 6.11 -13.10 18.26
N THR A 74 5.20 -13.76 17.55
CA THR A 74 4.44 -14.91 18.07
C THR A 74 5.34 -16.11 18.40
N ARG A 75 6.41 -16.33 17.62
CA ARG A 75 7.42 -17.35 17.93
C ARG A 75 8.23 -17.02 19.18
N VAL A 76 8.62 -15.75 19.36
CA VAL A 76 9.32 -15.30 20.56
C VAL A 76 8.43 -15.51 21.79
N LEU A 77 7.17 -15.04 21.72
CA LEU A 77 6.21 -15.23 22.81
C LEU A 77 5.93 -16.71 23.09
N GLY A 78 5.70 -17.52 22.05
CA GLY A 78 5.41 -18.96 22.22
C GLY A 78 6.56 -19.72 22.86
N ARG A 79 7.81 -19.42 22.48
CA ARG A 79 9.00 -19.99 23.13
C ARG A 79 9.15 -19.49 24.57
N GLY A 80 8.89 -18.21 24.82
CA GLY A 80 8.91 -17.65 26.17
C GLY A 80 7.88 -18.33 27.08
N VAL A 81 6.65 -18.52 26.61
CA VAL A 81 5.60 -19.24 27.35
C VAL A 81 5.98 -20.70 27.56
N ALA A 82 6.56 -21.37 26.58
CA ALA A 82 7.09 -22.73 26.78
C ALA A 82 8.21 -22.76 27.85
N GLY A 83 9.02 -21.71 27.94
CA GLY A 83 10.06 -21.56 28.97
C GLY A 83 9.52 -21.41 30.40
N CYS A 84 8.23 -21.09 30.57
CA CYS A 84 7.59 -21.00 31.88
C CYS A 84 7.44 -22.35 32.59
N GLY A 85 7.41 -23.46 31.84
CA GLY A 85 7.14 -24.79 32.38
C GLY A 85 5.65 -25.03 32.73
N GLU A 86 5.40 -26.09 33.49
CA GLU A 86 4.07 -26.51 33.93
C GLU A 86 3.81 -26.08 35.38
N PRO A 87 2.64 -25.51 35.72
CA PRO A 87 1.53 -25.20 34.81
C PRO A 87 1.82 -23.98 33.93
N LEU A 88 1.30 -24.01 32.70
CA LEU A 88 1.35 -22.86 31.79
C LEU A 88 0.67 -21.63 32.41
N PRO A 89 1.17 -20.40 32.12
CA PRO A 89 0.64 -19.19 32.71
C PRO A 89 -0.83 -18.97 32.32
N PRO A 90 -1.62 -18.25 33.14
CA PRO A 90 -3.02 -17.96 32.83
C PRO A 90 -3.15 -17.12 31.55
N THR A 91 -4.30 -17.23 30.87
CA THR A 91 -4.66 -16.43 29.69
C THR A 91 -4.43 -14.94 29.94
N SER A 92 -3.78 -14.26 28.99
CA SER A 92 -3.64 -12.81 29.02
C SER A 92 -4.80 -12.12 28.31
N SER A 93 -5.04 -10.85 28.61
CA SER A 93 -5.77 -9.97 27.69
C SER A 93 -4.91 -9.67 26.46
N PRO A 94 -5.54 -9.40 25.30
CA PRO A 94 -4.80 -9.00 24.10
C PRO A 94 -4.17 -7.61 24.27
N VAL A 95 -2.98 -7.44 23.70
CA VAL A 95 -2.24 -6.16 23.71
C VAL A 95 -1.88 -5.74 22.28
N PRO A 96 -2.48 -4.64 21.77
CA PRO A 96 -3.58 -3.87 22.36
C PRO A 96 -4.89 -4.67 22.49
N ALA A 97 -5.82 -4.15 23.29
CA ALA A 97 -7.12 -4.79 23.54
C ALA A 97 -7.95 -4.98 22.26
N THR A 98 -7.88 -4.02 21.35
CA THR A 98 -8.49 -4.09 20.02
C THR A 98 -7.38 -4.16 18.98
N PRO A 99 -7.45 -5.06 17.99
CA PRO A 99 -6.51 -5.10 16.88
C PRO A 99 -6.37 -3.72 16.21
N PRO A 100 -5.15 -3.25 15.91
CA PRO A 100 -4.97 -1.96 15.27
C PRO A 100 -5.56 -1.92 13.85
N ALA A 101 -6.53 -1.02 13.61
CA ALA A 101 -7.22 -0.84 12.33
C ALA A 101 -6.38 -0.02 11.33
N GLY A 102 -5.56 -0.70 10.51
CA GLY A 102 -4.71 -0.11 9.47
C GLY A 102 -3.57 0.78 9.98
N LYS A 103 -3.46 0.99 11.30
CA LYS A 103 -2.51 1.89 11.97
C LYS A 103 -1.58 1.11 12.89
N LYS A 104 -0.41 1.68 13.17
CA LYS A 104 0.51 1.08 14.15
C LYS A 104 0.12 1.47 15.56
N TYR A 105 0.12 0.50 16.47
CA TYR A 105 0.04 0.72 17.90
C TYR A 105 1.43 0.83 18.51
N MET A 106 1.65 1.81 19.37
CA MET A 106 2.88 1.96 20.14
C MET A 106 2.61 1.51 21.57
N SER A 107 3.05 0.30 21.88
CA SER A 107 2.97 -0.26 23.23
C SER A 107 3.93 0.43 24.20
N ARG A 108 3.53 0.45 25.46
CA ARG A 108 4.34 0.80 26.62
C ARG A 108 4.77 -0.48 27.31
N LEU A 109 5.85 -0.40 28.10
CA LEU A 109 6.30 -1.55 28.89
C LEU A 109 5.20 -2.06 29.83
N SER A 110 4.40 -1.14 30.40
CA SER A 110 3.26 -1.44 31.27
C SER A 110 2.20 -2.33 30.63
N ASP A 111 2.10 -2.35 29.30
CA ASP A 111 1.09 -3.16 28.60
C ASP A 111 1.42 -4.66 28.68
N TRP A 112 2.68 -5.00 28.98
CA TRP A 112 3.22 -6.36 29.01
C TRP A 112 3.40 -6.91 30.43
N GLU A 113 2.73 -6.31 31.43
CA GLU A 113 2.92 -6.65 32.85
C GLU A 113 2.11 -7.86 33.33
N GLN A 114 1.28 -8.45 32.46
CA GLN A 114 0.46 -9.61 32.80
C GLN A 114 1.31 -10.87 33.04
N PRO A 115 0.85 -11.81 33.87
CA PRO A 115 1.65 -12.98 34.26
C PRO A 115 2.24 -13.77 33.08
N ALA A 116 1.47 -13.98 32.00
CA ALA A 116 1.95 -14.70 30.83
C ALA A 116 3.10 -13.96 30.11
N PHE A 117 2.99 -12.65 29.91
CA PHE A 117 4.02 -11.86 29.24
C PHE A 117 5.28 -11.72 30.09
N LYS A 118 5.12 -11.50 31.40
CA LYS A 118 6.25 -11.48 32.36
C LYS A 118 7.01 -12.79 32.36
N CYS A 119 6.28 -13.90 32.46
CA CYS A 119 6.88 -15.22 32.47
C CYS A 119 7.62 -15.51 31.15
N ALA A 120 7.03 -15.12 30.02
CA ALA A 120 7.65 -15.26 28.71
C ALA A 120 8.79 -14.26 28.44
N HIS A 121 9.08 -13.33 29.36
CA HIS A 121 9.96 -12.18 29.13
C HIS A 121 9.64 -11.43 27.84
N PHE A 122 8.34 -11.33 27.51
CA PHE A 122 7.86 -10.76 26.27
C PHE A 122 7.44 -9.31 26.46
N ALA A 123 8.02 -8.42 25.65
CA ALA A 123 7.57 -7.05 25.49
C ALA A 123 7.88 -6.58 24.07
N VAL A 124 6.98 -5.79 23.49
CA VAL A 124 7.22 -5.09 22.22
C VAL A 124 7.28 -3.60 22.53
N SER A 125 8.34 -2.93 22.09
CA SER A 125 8.55 -1.49 22.29
C SER A 125 8.55 -0.69 20.99
N THR A 126 8.28 -1.36 19.86
CA THR A 126 8.24 -0.75 18.52
C THR A 126 6.80 -0.67 18.01
N PRO A 127 6.48 0.30 17.12
CA PRO A 127 5.16 0.38 16.51
C PRO A 127 4.75 -0.92 15.78
N GLN A 128 3.61 -1.51 16.15
CA GLN A 128 3.14 -2.83 15.68
C GLN A 128 1.75 -2.78 15.03
N TYR A 129 1.45 -3.68 14.09
CA TYR A 129 0.14 -3.81 13.44
C TYR A 129 -0.78 -4.87 14.06
N PHE A 130 -0.25 -5.70 14.97
CA PHE A 130 -0.98 -6.84 15.53
C PHE A 130 -1.24 -6.62 17.02
N SER A 131 -2.35 -7.17 17.51
CA SER A 131 -2.51 -7.49 18.92
C SER A 131 -1.98 -8.88 19.21
N TYR A 132 -1.33 -9.04 20.36
CA TYR A 132 -0.78 -10.33 20.80
C TYR A 132 -1.47 -10.78 22.07
N GLN A 133 -1.80 -12.07 22.14
CA GLN A 133 -2.47 -12.68 23.29
C GLN A 133 -1.92 -14.08 23.53
N TRP A 134 -1.79 -14.46 24.80
CA TRP A 134 -1.66 -15.85 25.21
C TRP A 134 -3.03 -16.38 25.65
N VAL A 135 -3.47 -17.50 25.08
CA VAL A 135 -4.72 -18.19 25.42
C VAL A 135 -4.40 -19.57 25.98
N ARG A 136 -4.59 -19.77 27.27
CA ARG A 136 -4.43 -21.07 27.92
C ARG A 136 -5.68 -21.92 27.71
N ALA A 137 -5.49 -23.13 27.17
CA ALA A 137 -6.55 -24.14 27.03
C ALA A 137 -6.58 -25.10 28.23
N SER A 138 -5.41 -25.47 28.76
CA SER A 138 -5.22 -26.27 29.98
C SER A 138 -3.87 -25.95 30.62
N ASP A 139 -3.53 -26.56 31.74
CA ASP A 139 -2.22 -26.35 32.38
C ASP A 139 -1.03 -26.83 31.52
N THR A 140 -1.28 -27.64 30.49
CA THR A 140 -0.24 -28.16 29.58
C THR A 140 -0.44 -27.74 28.12
N GLN A 141 -1.50 -26.99 27.78
CA GLN A 141 -1.77 -26.59 26.40
C GLN A 141 -2.31 -25.17 26.30
N GLY A 142 -1.95 -24.47 25.23
CA GLY A 142 -2.55 -23.20 24.85
C GLY A 142 -2.01 -22.71 23.52
N SER A 143 -2.32 -21.46 23.17
CA SER A 143 -1.81 -20.86 21.95
C SER A 143 -1.52 -19.37 22.10
N VAL A 144 -0.51 -18.92 21.37
CA VAL A 144 -0.26 -17.52 21.13
C VAL A 144 -1.05 -17.11 19.90
N VAL A 145 -1.87 -16.07 20.04
CA VAL A 145 -2.70 -15.54 18.96
C VAL A 145 -2.22 -14.13 18.63
N ALA A 146 -2.00 -13.87 17.34
CA ALA A 146 -1.82 -12.53 16.81
C ALA A 146 -2.96 -12.17 15.86
N LEU A 147 -3.60 -11.02 16.10
CA LEU A 147 -4.71 -10.51 15.29
C LEU A 147 -4.39 -9.14 14.71
N ALA A 148 -4.78 -8.88 13.46
CA ALA A 148 -4.70 -7.55 12.87
C ALA A 148 -5.91 -7.29 11.96
N ASP A 149 -6.28 -6.01 11.91
CA ASP A 149 -7.20 -5.41 10.93
C ASP A 149 -6.31 -4.57 9.98
N LEU A 150 -5.80 -5.15 8.89
CA LEU A 150 -4.78 -4.49 8.06
C LEU A 150 -5.35 -3.50 7.05
N ASP A 151 -6.62 -3.62 6.69
CA ASP A 151 -7.32 -2.70 5.79
C ASP A 151 -8.11 -1.59 6.51
N GLY A 152 -8.32 -1.74 7.82
CA GLY A 152 -8.91 -0.73 8.70
C GLY A 152 -10.44 -0.69 8.65
N ASP A 153 -11.10 -1.78 8.28
CA ASP A 153 -12.56 -1.87 8.18
C ASP A 153 -13.26 -2.18 9.51
N GLY A 154 -12.49 -2.44 10.57
CA GLY A 154 -12.97 -2.80 11.91
C GLY A 154 -13.10 -4.30 12.14
N THR A 155 -12.81 -5.14 11.14
CA THR A 155 -12.90 -6.60 11.20
C THR A 155 -11.50 -7.21 11.06
N PRO A 156 -10.99 -7.93 12.08
CA PRO A 156 -9.69 -8.58 11.96
C PRO A 156 -9.72 -9.68 10.91
N GLU A 157 -9.00 -9.50 9.81
CA GLU A 157 -8.88 -10.45 8.71
C GLU A 157 -7.60 -11.30 8.81
N GLN A 158 -6.63 -10.87 9.63
CA GLN A 158 -5.40 -11.62 9.85
C GLN A 158 -5.37 -12.28 11.23
N ARG A 159 -5.16 -13.59 11.23
CA ARG A 159 -4.99 -14.39 12.44
C ARG A 159 -3.83 -15.37 12.28
N ILE A 160 -2.82 -15.21 13.13
CA ILE A 160 -1.67 -16.12 13.22
C ILE A 160 -1.72 -16.80 14.58
N GLU A 161 -1.54 -18.12 14.59
CA GLU A 161 -1.58 -18.91 15.82
C GLU A 161 -0.33 -19.78 15.97
N VAL A 162 0.22 -19.82 17.18
CA VAL A 162 1.32 -20.71 17.56
C VAL A 162 0.88 -21.52 18.77
N ALA A 163 0.67 -22.82 18.59
CA ALA A 163 0.34 -23.71 19.71
C ALA A 163 1.55 -23.90 20.64
N VAL A 164 1.31 -24.00 21.93
CA VAL A 164 2.29 -24.41 22.94
C VAL A 164 1.73 -25.62 23.68
N GLN A 165 2.54 -26.68 23.79
CA GLN A 165 2.16 -27.92 24.43
C GLN A 165 3.29 -28.42 25.34
N CYS A 166 2.91 -28.93 26.51
CA CYS A 166 3.80 -29.55 27.48
C CYS A 166 3.50 -31.04 27.57
N SER A 167 4.57 -31.85 27.54
CA SER A 167 4.50 -33.29 27.74
C SER A 167 5.67 -33.73 28.59
N ALA A 168 5.40 -34.50 29.65
CA ALA A 168 6.40 -34.97 30.62
C ALA A 168 7.30 -33.83 31.16
N GLY A 169 6.70 -32.69 31.51
CA GLY A 169 7.41 -31.52 32.05
C GLY A 169 8.25 -30.74 31.02
N THR A 170 8.26 -31.14 29.75
CA THR A 170 8.94 -30.40 28.68
C THR A 170 7.90 -29.69 27.81
N CYS A 171 8.01 -28.38 27.68
CA CYS A 171 7.12 -27.57 26.86
C CYS A 171 7.79 -27.16 25.54
N SER A 172 7.01 -27.12 24.47
CA SER A 172 7.49 -26.67 23.15
C SER A 172 6.42 -25.86 22.43
N ALA A 173 6.88 -24.89 21.63
CA ALA A 173 6.04 -24.10 20.74
C ALA A 173 6.08 -24.71 19.33
N ALA A 174 4.90 -24.92 18.75
CA ALA A 174 4.74 -25.40 17.38
C ALA A 174 5.20 -24.34 16.37
N GLN A 175 5.27 -24.75 15.09
CA GLN A 175 5.39 -23.77 14.02
C GLN A 175 4.07 -22.97 13.89
N PRO A 176 4.13 -21.67 13.55
CA PRO A 176 2.93 -20.90 13.33
C PRO A 176 2.05 -21.49 12.24
N THR A 177 0.76 -21.60 12.51
CA THR A 177 -0.27 -21.94 11.53
C THR A 177 -1.06 -20.67 11.19
N GLY A 178 -1.43 -20.50 9.92
CA GLY A 178 -2.28 -19.38 9.49
C GLY A 178 -1.63 -18.29 8.63
N ALA A 179 -0.76 -18.63 7.67
CA ALA A 179 -0.39 -17.68 6.62
C ALA A 179 -0.17 -18.40 5.27
N LEU A 180 -1.09 -18.17 4.32
CA LEU A 180 -0.89 -18.39 2.88
C LEU A 180 -1.43 -17.21 2.06
#